data_AF-A0A968Z6D2-F1
#
_entry.id   AF-A0A968Z6D2-F1
#
_cell.length_a   1.000
_cell.length_b   1.000
_cell.length_c   1.000
_cell.angle_alpha   90.00
_cell.angle_beta   90.00
_cell.angle_gamma   90.00
#
_symmetry.space_group_name_H-M   'P 1'
#
loop_
_entity.id
_entity.type
_entity.pdbx_description
1 polymer ?
#
loop_
_entity_poly.entity_id
_entity_poly.type
_entity_poly.pdbx_seq_one_letter_code
_entity_poly.pdbx_strand_id
1 'polypeptide(L)' 'MTSINILDPNSLQAYRYRVKLLSTELWQEKDQRRRMNLSLQLAEAATHLARMETEEFQSLQTAKIELRES' A
#
# COMPACT_ATOMS: atom_id res chain seq x y z
N MET A 1 -27.34 -8.16 8.10
CA MET A 1 -26.84 -6.92 7.49
C MET A 1 -25.34 -7.05 7.37
N THR A 2 -24.81 -7.23 6.16
CA THR A 2 -23.36 -7.24 5.93
C THR A 2 -22.86 -5.80 5.94
N SER A 3 -22.11 -5.43 6.98
CA SER A 3 -21.47 -4.12 7.08
C SER A 3 -20.49 -3.97 5.91
N ILE A 4 -20.73 -2.99 5.03
CA ILE A 4 -19.79 -2.65 3.96
C ILE A 4 -18.59 -1.98 4.63
N ASN A 5 -17.46 -2.66 4.65
CA ASN A 5 -16.23 -2.13 5.23
C ASN A 5 -15.52 -1.28 4.18
N ILE A 6 -15.73 0.04 4.25
CA ILE A 6 -15.06 1.01 3.37
C ILE A 6 -13.68 1.25 3.98
N LEU A 7 -12.63 0.80 3.29
CA LEU A 7 -11.26 1.12 3.67
C LEU A 7 -11.00 2.60 3.45
N ASP A 8 -10.35 3.25 4.42
CA ASP A 8 -9.79 4.58 4.21
C ASP A 8 -8.79 4.50 3.04
N PRO A 9 -8.96 5.30 1.97
CA PRO A 9 -8.09 5.26 0.80
C PRO A 9 -6.62 5.56 1.12
N ASN A 10 -6.34 6.24 2.23
CA ASN A 10 -4.99 6.57 2.67
C ASN A 10 -4.45 5.60 3.73
N SER A 11 -5.19 4.54 4.04
CA SER A 11 -4.72 3.50 4.96
C SER A 11 -3.62 2.64 4.33
N LEU A 12 -2.75 2.10 5.19
CA LEU A 12 -1.71 1.15 4.76
C LEU A 12 -2.30 -0.05 4.01
N GLN A 13 -3.44 -0.56 4.49
CA GLN A 13 -4.14 -1.67 3.85
C GLN A 13 -4.67 -1.32 2.45
N ALA A 14 -5.18 -0.10 2.24
CA ALA A 14 -5.60 0.36 0.92
C ALA A 14 -4.43 0.43 -0.05
N TYR A 15 -3.25 0.92 0.37
CA TYR A 15 -2.05 0.93 -0.46
C TYR A 15 -1.52 -0.47 -0.77
N ARG A 16 -1.53 -1.40 0.19
CA ARG A 16 -1.22 -2.83 -0.05
C ARG A 16 -2.13 -3.40 -1.15
N TYR A 17 -3.43 -3.13 -1.08
CA TYR A 17 -4.40 -3.60 -2.07
C TYR A 17 -4.19 -2.94 -3.44
N ARG A 18 -3.92 -1.63 -3.47
CA ARG A 18 -3.65 -0.88 -4.71
C ARG A 18 -2.44 -1.41 -5.45
N VAL A 19 -1.34 -1.69 -4.75
CA VAL A 19 -0.14 -2.31 -5.35
C VAL A 19 -0.46 -3.68 -5.94
N LYS A 20 -1.23 -4.51 -5.22
CA LYS A 20 -1.67 -5.82 -5.72
C LYS A 20 -2.49 -5.70 -7.00
N LEU A 21 -3.48 -4.80 -7.03
CA LEU A 21 -4.33 -4.60 -8.21
C LEU A 21 -3.53 -4.09 -9.40
N LEU A 22 -2.74 -3.01 -9.23
CA LEU A 22 -1.93 -2.44 -10.31
C LEU A 22 -0.93 -3.45 -10.87
N SER A 23 -0.32 -4.29 -10.01
CA SER A 23 0.57 -5.36 -10.47
C SER A 23 -0.16 -6.40 -11.32
N THR A 24 -1.38 -6.75 -10.92
CA THR A 24 -2.22 -7.72 -11.64
C THR A 24 -2.66 -7.16 -12.99
N GLU A 25 -3.12 -5.91 -13.03
CA GLU A 25 -3.53 -5.21 -14.25
C GLU A 25 -2.35 -5.07 -15.23
N LEU A 26 -1.18 -4.65 -14.73
CA LEU A 26 0.03 -4.50 -15.54
C LEU A 26 0.44 -5.83 -16.19
N TRP A 27 0.36 -6.94 -15.45
CA TRP A 27 0.67 -8.28 -15.96
C TRP A 27 -0.26 -8.72 -17.09
N GLN A 28 -1.54 -8.37 -16.99
CA GLN A 28 -2.57 -8.78 -17.95
C GLN A 28 -2.61 -7.88 -19.19
N GLU A 29 -2.26 -6.59 -19.06
CA GLU A 29 -2.42 -5.58 -20.11
C GLU A 29 -1.51 -5.80 -21.34
N LYS A 30 -2.13 -5.75 -22.53
CA LYS A 30 -1.48 -5.99 -23.83
C LYS A 30 -1.18 -4.70 -24.58
N ASP A 31 -1.91 -3.63 -24.32
CA ASP A 31 -1.66 -2.31 -24.88
C ASP A 31 -0.43 -1.65 -24.22
N GLN A 32 0.53 -1.22 -25.05
CA GLN A 32 1.79 -0.65 -24.55
C GLN A 32 1.59 0.69 -23.83
N ARG A 33 0.69 1.55 -24.32
CA ARG A 33 0.45 2.87 -23.72
C ARG A 33 -0.18 2.71 -22.33
N ARG A 34 -1.13 1.78 -22.20
CA ARG A 34 -1.74 1.44 -20.90
C ARG A 34 -0.74 0.81 -19.95
N ARG A 35 0.09 -0.14 -20.42
CA ARG A 35 1.17 -0.72 -19.60
C ARG A 35 2.11 0.36 -19.06
N MET A 36 2.52 1.33 -19.88
CA MET A 36 3.37 2.44 -19.44
C MET A 36 2.73 3.20 -18.26
N ASN A 37 1.44 3.54 -18.38
CA ASN A 37 0.72 4.25 -17.33
C ASN A 37 0.52 3.39 -16.06
N LEU A 38 0.23 2.10 -16.22
CA LEU A 38 0.09 1.16 -15.10
C LEU A 38 1.42 0.99 -14.36
N SER A 39 2.54 0.87 -15.09
CA SER A 39 3.88 0.79 -14.51
C SER A 39 4.22 2.02 -13.68
N LEU A 40 3.92 3.23 -14.19
CA LEU A 40 4.16 4.48 -13.45
C LEU A 40 3.35 4.51 -12.15
N GLN A 41 2.04 4.25 -12.26
CA GLN A 41 1.15 4.23 -11.09
C GLN A 41 1.57 3.17 -10.07
N LEU A 42 2.01 2.00 -10.54
CA LEU A 42 2.49 0.91 -9.67
C LEU A 42 3.75 1.35 -8.91
N ALA A 43 4.71 1.98 -9.59
CA ALA A 43 5.94 2.46 -8.97
C ALA A 43 5.66 3.52 -7.89
N GLU A 44 4.76 4.47 -8.17
CA GLU A 44 4.36 5.49 -7.20
C GLU A 44 3.65 4.88 -5.99
N ALA A 45 2.68 3.99 -6.22
CA ALA A 45 1.95 3.31 -5.15
C ALA A 45 2.87 2.42 -4.30
N ALA A 46 3.79 1.68 -4.91
CA ALA A 46 4.76 0.84 -4.20
C ALA A 46 5.75 1.68 -3.38
N THR A 47 6.23 2.80 -3.92
CA THR A 47 7.11 3.72 -3.19
C THR A 47 6.40 4.31 -1.98
N HIS A 48 5.14 4.73 -2.14
CA HIS A 48 4.36 5.26 -1.04
C HIS A 48 4.11 4.19 0.03
N LEU A 49 3.69 2.99 -0.38
CA LEU A 49 3.51 1.86 0.52
C LEU A 49 4.77 1.56 1.33
N ALA A 50 5.94 1.51 0.69
CA ALA A 50 7.21 1.25 1.37
C ALA A 50 7.53 2.26 2.49
N ARG A 51 7.21 3.54 2.27
CA ARG A 51 7.35 4.58 3.31
C ARG A 51 6.41 4.32 4.48
N MET A 52 5.13 4.06 4.19
CA MET A 52 4.13 3.79 5.23
C MET A 52 4.47 2.53 6.06
N GLU A 53 4.94 1.45 5.42
CA GLU A 53 5.40 0.24 6.13
C GLU A 53 6.58 0.53 7.07
N THR A 54 7.50 1.40 6.63
CA THR A 54 8.65 1.82 7.42
C THR A 54 8.20 2.63 8.64
N GLU A 55 7.30 3.59 8.44
CA GLU A 55 6.73 4.43 9.50
C GLU A 55 5.91 3.60 10.50
N GLU A 56 5.10 2.64 10.03
CA GLU A 56 4.36 1.71 10.90
C GLU A 56 5.33 0.88 11.73
N PHE A 57 6.38 0.32 11.11
CA PHE A 57 7.38 -0.46 11.82
C PHE A 57 8.12 0.35 12.88
N GLN A 58 8.56 1.57 12.54
CA GLN A 58 9.25 2.46 13.49
C GLN A 58 8.35 2.82 14.67
N SER A 59 7.08 3.16 14.41
CA SER A 59 6.10 3.48 15.45
C SER A 59 5.88 2.32 16.41
N LEU A 60 5.82 1.08 15.89
CA LEU A 60 5.72 -0.13 16.70
C LEU A 60 6.97 -0.38 17.56
N GLN A 61 8.17 -0.08 17.03
CA GLN A 61 9.41 -0.20 17.83
C GLN A 61 9.45 0.81 18.96
N THR A 62 9.09 2.07 18.71
CA THR A 62 9.06 3.13 19.74
C THR A 62 8.05 2.80 20.84
N ALA A 63 6.81 2.43 20.47
CA ALA A 63 5.79 2.05 21.45
C ALA A 63 6.24 0.85 22.32
N LYS A 64 6.97 -0.10 21.74
CA LYS A 64 7.52 -1.25 22.48
C LYS A 64 8.62 -0.85 23.47
N ILE A 65 9.43 0.15 23.14
CA ILE A 65 10.46 0.67 24.04
C ILE A 65 9.79 1.37 25.23
N GLU A 66 8.82 2.26 24.96
CA GLU A 66 8.09 2.99 26.01
C GLU A 66 7.35 2.04 26.98
N LEU A 67 6.73 0.99 26.46
CA LEU A 67 6.07 -0.05 27.27
C LEU A 67 7.05 -0.87 28.13
N ARG A 68 8.32 -0.94 27.76
CA ARG A 68 9.35 -1.66 28.53
C ARG A 68 9.97 -0.78 29.62
N GLU A 69 9.91 0.54 29.44
CA GLU A 69 10.45 1.54 30.36
C GLU A 69 9.40 2.06 31.37
N SER A 70 8.14 1.62 31.25
CA SER A 70 7.03 1.90 32.17
C SER A 70 6.76 0.75 33.15
#